data_AF-A0A7C4NPR7-F1
#
_entry.id   AF-A0A7C4NPR7-F1
#
_cell.length_a   1.000
_cell.length_b   1.000
_cell.length_c   1.000
_cell.angle_alpha   90.00
_cell.angle_beta   90.00
_cell.angle_gamma   90.00
#
_symmetry.space_group_name_H-M   'P 1'
#
loop_
_entity.id
_entity.type
_entity.pdbx_description
1 polymer ?
#
loop_
_entity_poly.entity_id
_entity_poly.type
_entity_poly.pdbx_seq_one_letter_code
_entity_poly.pdbx_strand_id
1 'polypeptide(L)'
;MVNLARYRARKVTEIDNVCDFYVGNEAGFIEIKGLGYFDIHVACVIDKNGNELYGLSPAFMIPRSFVDKILSGEFKELEEIVDTYFGTKNIGEKGGFINLLTKGIIVREDLVYHSVVAALIPIINRDLYLSRDNLRVSQTTNTIVN
;
A
#
# COMPACT_ATOMS: atom_id res chain seq x y z
N MET A 1 4.42 0.91 -6.32
CA MET A 1 3.89 0.37 -5.05
C MET A 1 3.71 -1.15 -5.06
N VAL A 2 2.71 -1.73 -5.76
CA VAL A 2 2.44 -3.19 -5.76
C VAL A 2 3.68 -4.06 -5.95
N ASN A 3 4.46 -3.80 -7.01
CA ASN A 3 5.69 -4.54 -7.29
C ASN A 3 6.73 -4.45 -6.16
N LEU A 4 6.81 -3.30 -5.49
CA LEU A 4 7.78 -3.07 -4.42
C LEU A 4 7.32 -3.72 -3.09
N ALA A 5 6.02 -3.65 -2.77
CA ALA A 5 5.42 -4.39 -1.67
C ALA A 5 5.66 -5.91 -1.83
N ARG A 6 5.40 -6.45 -3.03
CA ARG A 6 5.70 -7.85 -3.36
C ARG A 6 7.19 -8.16 -3.25
N TYR A 7 8.05 -7.30 -3.79
CA TYR A 7 9.50 -7.47 -3.71
C TYR A 7 9.96 -7.58 -2.26
N ARG A 8 9.50 -6.69 -1.38
CA ARG A 8 9.82 -6.73 0.05
C ARG A 8 9.36 -8.03 0.70
N ALA A 9 8.12 -8.47 0.45
CA ALA A 9 7.61 -9.73 0.98
C ALA A 9 8.46 -10.93 0.53
N ARG A 10 8.78 -11.01 -0.77
CA ARG A 10 9.62 -12.07 -1.34
C ARG A 10 11.05 -12.03 -0.81
N LYS A 11 11.63 -10.86 -0.58
CA LYS A 11 12.97 -10.78 0.02
C LYS A 11 13.04 -11.40 1.40
N VAL A 12 11.97 -11.33 2.19
CA VAL A 12 11.93 -12.04 3.48
C VAL A 12 11.92 -13.55 3.26
N THR A 13 11.18 -14.08 2.28
CA THR A 13 11.16 -15.52 1.96
C THR A 13 12.53 -16.09 1.58
N GLU A 14 13.42 -15.25 1.01
CA GLU A 14 14.79 -15.63 0.66
C GLU A 14 15.72 -15.66 1.88
N ILE A 15 15.39 -14.90 2.93
CA ILE A 15 16.17 -14.80 4.18
C ILE A 15 15.77 -15.91 5.15
N ASP A 16 14.46 -16.11 5.32
CA ASP A 16 13.88 -17.13 6.18
C ASP A 16 12.62 -17.66 5.48
N ASN A 17 12.52 -18.97 5.30
CA ASN A 17 11.40 -19.61 4.61
C ASN A 17 10.52 -20.46 5.54
N VAL A 18 10.64 -20.28 6.87
CA VAL A 18 9.87 -21.06 7.86
C VAL A 18 8.62 -20.35 8.39
N CYS A 19 8.39 -19.10 8.01
CA CYS A 19 7.22 -18.33 8.44
C CYS A 19 5.94 -18.79 7.73
N ASP A 20 4.81 -18.75 8.45
CA ASP A 20 3.50 -18.98 7.84
C ASP A 20 3.09 -17.85 6.87
N PHE A 21 3.60 -16.64 7.10
CA PHE A 21 3.30 -15.44 6.33
C PHE A 21 4.53 -14.54 6.17
N TYR A 22 4.64 -13.90 5.00
CA TYR A 22 5.64 -12.89 4.69
C TYR A 22 4.94 -11.62 4.25
N VAL A 23 5.29 -10.49 4.85
CA VAL A 23 4.56 -9.23 4.63
C VAL A 23 5.51 -8.17 4.07
N GLY A 24 5.07 -7.53 3.00
CA GLY A 24 5.68 -6.31 2.48
C GLY A 24 4.62 -5.22 2.35
N ASN A 25 4.89 -4.04 2.89
CA ASN A 25 4.01 -2.88 2.77
C ASN A 25 4.76 -1.74 2.08
N GLU A 26 4.12 -1.08 1.12
CA GLU A 26 4.66 0.07 0.41
C GLU A 26 3.63 1.20 0.33
N ALA A 27 4.06 2.41 0.68
CA ALA A 27 3.26 3.63 0.53
C ALA A 27 3.53 4.31 -0.82
N GLY A 28 2.68 5.25 -1.19
CA GLY A 28 2.85 6.10 -2.36
C GLY A 28 1.49 6.62 -2.81
N PHE A 29 1.40 7.10 -4.05
CA PHE A 29 0.16 7.66 -4.57
C PHE A 29 -0.27 7.04 -5.91
N ILE A 30 -1.58 7.02 -6.13
CA ILE A 30 -2.21 6.66 -7.40
C ILE A 30 -2.96 7.85 -7.98
N GLU A 31 -3.05 7.91 -9.30
CA GLU A 31 -3.97 8.81 -9.98
C GLU A 31 -5.32 8.10 -10.17
N ILE A 32 -6.39 8.73 -9.70
CA ILE A 32 -7.75 8.35 -10.03
C ILE A 32 -8.28 9.35 -11.05
N LYS A 33 -8.53 8.87 -12.28
CA LYS A 33 -8.96 9.70 -13.41
C LYS A 33 -10.19 10.51 -13.04
N GLY A 34 -10.09 11.82 -13.21
CA GLY A 34 -11.18 12.77 -12.91
C GLY A 34 -11.31 13.16 -11.44
N LEU A 35 -10.60 12.51 -10.52
CA LEU A 35 -10.59 12.86 -9.09
C LEU A 35 -9.25 13.44 -8.60
N GLY A 36 -8.14 13.04 -9.23
CA GLY A 36 -6.80 13.51 -8.87
C GLY A 36 -5.97 12.41 -8.20
N TYR A 37 -4.99 12.81 -7.40
CA TYR A 37 -4.04 11.89 -6.79
C TYR A 37 -4.42 11.54 -5.36
N PHE A 38 -4.21 10.29 -4.99
CA PHE A 38 -4.52 9.75 -3.68
C PHE A 38 -3.33 9.02 -3.10
N ASP A 39 -2.96 9.34 -1.86
CA ASP A 39 -2.00 8.56 -1.08
C ASP A 39 -2.67 7.27 -0.60
N ILE A 40 -1.93 6.17 -0.66
CA ILE A 40 -2.40 4.83 -0.33
C ILE A 40 -1.23 3.94 0.09
N HIS A 41 -1.51 2.98 0.97
CA HIS A 41 -0.61 1.89 1.30
C HIS A 41 -1.06 0.59 0.66
N VAL A 42 -0.11 -0.16 0.11
CA VAL A 42 -0.33 -1.50 -0.45
C VAL A 42 0.43 -2.51 0.39
N ALA A 43 -0.28 -3.49 0.95
CA ALA A 43 0.31 -4.67 1.56
C ALA A 43 0.27 -5.86 0.59
N CYS A 44 1.35 -6.62 0.56
CA CYS A 44 1.44 -7.94 -0.03
C CYS A 44 1.75 -8.94 1.10
N VAL A 45 0.88 -9.93 1.27
CA VAL A 45 1.06 -11.07 2.17
C VAL A 45 1.29 -12.31 1.32
N ILE A 46 2.43 -12.96 1.51
CA ILE A 46 2.72 -14.26 0.89
C ILE A 46 2.49 -15.33 1.95
N ASP A 47 1.61 -16.29 1.70
CA ASP A 47 1.40 -17.42 2.61
C ASP A 47 2.48 -18.51 2.41
N LYS A 48 2.52 -19.48 3.32
CA LYS A 48 3.45 -20.63 3.23
C LYS A 48 3.31 -21.50 1.97
N ASN A 49 2.21 -21.38 1.23
CA ASN A 49 2.01 -22.07 -0.04
C ASN A 49 2.50 -21.23 -1.23
N GLY A 50 3.01 -20.02 -0.98
CA GLY A 50 3.48 -19.07 -1.99
C GLY A 50 2.37 -18.24 -2.63
N ASN A 51 1.15 -18.25 -2.10
CA ASN A 51 0.06 -17.41 -2.62
C ASN A 51 0.32 -15.95 -2.27
N GLU A 52 0.26 -15.06 -3.26
CA GLU A 52 0.38 -13.62 -3.06
C GLU A 52 -0.99 -12.97 -2.90
N LEU A 53 -1.23 -12.36 -1.76
CA LEU A 53 -2.48 -11.73 -1.39
C LEU A 53 -2.25 -10.25 -1.16
N TYR A 54 -3.18 -9.42 -1.60
CA TYR A 54 -3.01 -7.98 -1.63
C TYR A 54 -4.12 -7.27 -0.90
N GLY A 55 -3.75 -6.20 -0.19
CA GLY A 55 -4.68 -5.33 0.50
C GLY A 55 -4.25 -3.89 0.38
N LEU A 56 -5.24 -3.00 0.34
CA LEU A 56 -5.04 -1.57 0.23
C LEU A 56 -5.58 -0.89 1.49
N SER A 57 -4.89 0.14 1.96
CA SER A 57 -5.43 1.01 3.00
C SER A 57 -6.57 1.87 2.46
N PRO A 58 -7.36 2.50 3.34
CA PRO A 58 -8.11 3.70 2.96
C PRO A 58 -7.16 4.69 2.27
N ALA A 59 -7.60 5.22 1.12
CA ALA A 59 -6.85 6.22 0.37
C ALA A 59 -7.40 7.61 0.66
N PHE A 60 -6.55 8.63 0.60
CA PHE A 60 -6.97 10.02 0.77
C PHE A 60 -6.34 10.92 -0.29
N MET A 61 -7.10 11.94 -0.72
CA MET A 61 -6.66 12.84 -1.76
C MET A 61 -5.51 13.72 -1.27
N ILE A 62 -4.47 13.86 -2.09
CA ILE A 62 -3.33 14.72 -1.80
C ILE A 62 -3.37 16.02 -2.62
N PRO A 63 -2.87 17.14 -2.08
CA PRO A 63 -2.83 18.39 -2.83
C PRO A 63 -2.08 18.24 -4.15
N ARG A 64 -2.70 18.69 -5.24
CA ARG A 64 -2.11 18.59 -6.59
C ARG A 64 -0.73 19.24 -6.68
N SER A 65 -0.56 20.37 -5.99
CA SER A 65 0.72 21.08 -5.92
C SER A 65 1.85 20.27 -5.28
N PHE A 66 1.53 19.32 -4.38
CA PHE A 66 2.54 18.45 -3.78
C PHE A 66 2.96 17.39 -4.79
N VAL A 67 1.99 16.81 -5.50
CA VAL A 67 2.28 15.80 -6.53
C VAL A 67 3.09 16.38 -7.68
N ASP A 68 2.73 17.57 -8.16
CA ASP A 68 3.46 18.21 -9.27
C ASP A 68 4.95 18.44 -8.92
N LYS A 69 5.27 18.70 -7.65
CA LYS A 69 6.65 18.82 -7.14
C LYS A 69 7.40 17.50 -7.09
N ILE A 70 6.71 16.39 -6.82
CA ILE A 70 7.32 15.05 -6.88
C ILE A 70 7.56 14.66 -8.35
N LEU A 71 6.56 14.89 -9.21
CA LEU A 71 6.63 14.54 -10.62
C LEU A 71 7.66 15.38 -11.39
N SER A 72 7.91 16.63 -10.98
CA SER A 72 8.96 17.47 -11.55
C SER A 72 10.37 17.08 -11.07
N GLY A 73 10.47 16.23 -10.05
CA GLY A 73 11.73 15.85 -9.40
C GLY A 73 12.28 16.90 -8.43
N GLU A 74 11.51 17.92 -8.07
CA GLU A 74 11.88 18.89 -7.01
C GLU A 74 12.02 18.19 -5.65
N PHE A 75 11.16 17.20 -5.41
CA PHE A 75 11.19 16.34 -4.23
C PHE A 75 11.12 14.87 -4.64
N LYS A 76 11.72 13.99 -3.84
CA LYS A 76 11.69 12.54 -4.10
C LYS A 76 10.44 11.89 -3.55
N GLU A 77 10.04 12.31 -2.36
CA GLU A 77 8.98 11.66 -1.58
C GLU A 77 8.00 12.70 -1.02
N LEU A 78 6.76 12.27 -0.81
CA LEU A 78 5.72 13.12 -0.22
C LEU A 78 6.10 13.60 1.18
N GLU A 79 6.79 12.75 1.96
CA GLU A 79 7.25 13.09 3.31
C GLU A 79 8.18 14.31 3.32
N GLU A 80 9.09 14.42 2.35
CA GLU A 80 10.02 15.56 2.25
C GLU A 80 9.28 16.88 2.03
N ILE A 81 8.22 16.86 1.21
CA ILE A 81 7.36 18.03 0.96
C ILE A 81 6.60 18.40 2.23
N VAL A 82 6.03 17.41 2.92
CA VAL A 82 5.22 17.63 4.12
C VAL A 82 6.10 18.22 5.23
N ASP A 83 7.29 17.67 5.46
CA ASP A 83 8.25 18.22 6.41
C ASP A 83 8.62 19.67 6.08
N THR A 84 8.89 19.96 4.80
CA THR A 84 9.20 21.32 4.34
C THR A 84 8.01 22.27 4.53
N TYR A 85 6.81 21.86 4.17
CA TYR A 85 5.61 22.71 4.16
C TYR A 85 5.09 22.99 5.57
N PHE A 86 5.08 21.99 6.45
CA PHE A 86 4.58 22.10 7.81
C PHE A 86 5.67 22.41 8.85
N GLY A 87 6.94 22.49 8.43
CA GLY A 87 8.07 22.68 9.34
C GLY A 87 8.26 21.51 10.31
N THR A 88 7.84 20.31 9.92
CA THR A 88 8.03 19.08 10.70
C THR A 88 9.36 18.42 10.36
N LYS A 89 9.71 17.37 11.11
CA LYS A 89 10.89 16.54 10.84
C LYS A 89 10.55 15.08 11.10
N ASN A 90 10.81 14.24 10.10
CA ASN A 90 10.50 12.81 10.08
C ASN A 90 9.01 12.57 10.38
N ILE A 91 8.12 13.30 9.70
CA ILE A 91 6.68 13.13 9.92
C ILE A 91 6.22 11.69 9.64
N GLY A 92 6.90 10.95 8.75
CA GLY A 92 6.63 9.55 8.48
C GLY A 92 6.76 8.64 9.71
N GLU A 93 7.68 8.95 10.62
CA GLU A 93 7.85 8.27 11.92
C GLU A 93 6.91 8.81 13.01
N LYS A 94 6.21 9.92 12.73
CA LYS A 94 5.31 10.64 13.65
C LYS A 94 3.86 10.62 13.17
N GLY A 95 3.44 9.49 12.59
CA GLY A 95 2.07 9.26 12.13
C GLY A 95 1.78 9.67 10.68
N GLY A 96 2.75 10.19 9.94
CA GLY A 96 2.66 10.50 8.50
C GLY A 96 1.79 11.71 8.16
N PHE A 97 1.65 11.97 6.85
CA PHE A 97 0.88 13.13 6.36
C PHE A 97 -0.60 13.08 6.79
N ILE A 98 -1.19 11.89 6.81
CA ILE A 98 -2.58 11.69 7.21
C ILE A 98 -2.86 12.14 8.66
N ASN A 99 -1.88 11.98 9.57
CA ASN A 99 -1.98 12.46 10.94
C ASN A 99 -2.20 13.97 11.00
N LEU A 100 -1.47 14.74 10.17
CA LEU A 100 -1.63 16.19 10.08
C LEU A 100 -2.99 16.57 9.49
N LEU A 101 -3.39 15.92 8.38
CA LEU A 101 -4.63 16.23 7.68
C LEU A 101 -5.88 15.92 8.52
N THR A 102 -5.82 14.84 9.30
CA THR A 102 -6.94 14.39 10.14
C THR A 102 -6.87 14.91 11.57
N LYS A 103 -5.85 15.73 11.90
CA LYS A 103 -5.63 16.28 13.25
C LYS A 103 -5.53 15.19 14.32
N GLY A 104 -4.80 14.12 14.05
CA GLY A 104 -4.57 13.04 15.02
C GLY A 104 -5.63 11.95 15.06
N ILE A 105 -6.63 11.96 14.17
CA ILE A 105 -7.68 10.94 14.16
C ILE A 105 -7.19 9.65 13.48
N ILE A 106 -6.44 9.77 12.39
CA ILE A 106 -5.85 8.64 11.66
C ILE A 106 -4.35 8.85 11.56
N VAL A 107 -3.59 7.82 11.92
CA VAL A 107 -2.13 7.78 11.80
C VAL A 107 -1.69 6.78 10.72
N ARG A 108 -0.43 6.87 10.29
CA ARG A 108 0.16 5.99 9.27
C ARG A 108 0.04 4.52 9.65
N GLU A 109 0.17 4.21 10.93
CA GLU A 109 0.02 2.87 11.49
C GLU A 109 -1.36 2.28 11.21
N ASP A 110 -2.43 3.10 11.24
CA ASP A 110 -3.78 2.67 10.89
C ASP A 110 -3.87 2.28 9.40
N LEU A 111 -3.23 3.04 8.52
CA LEU A 111 -3.18 2.73 7.10
C LEU A 111 -2.46 1.40 6.83
N VAL A 112 -1.34 1.16 7.51
CA VAL A 112 -0.61 -0.13 7.44
C VAL A 112 -1.46 -1.26 8.03
N TYR A 113 -2.10 -1.03 9.16
CA TYR A 113 -2.98 -2.02 9.79
C TYR A 113 -4.10 -2.43 8.83
N HIS A 114 -4.81 -1.46 8.26
CA HIS A 114 -5.92 -1.75 7.35
C HIS A 114 -5.47 -2.38 6.03
N SER A 115 -4.31 -1.99 5.47
CA SER A 115 -3.80 -2.63 4.26
C SER A 115 -3.47 -4.11 4.49
N VAL A 116 -2.87 -4.45 5.64
CA VAL A 116 -2.55 -5.85 6.01
C VAL A 116 -3.83 -6.64 6.31
N VAL A 117 -4.77 -6.08 7.08
CA VAL A 117 -6.06 -6.73 7.36
C VAL A 117 -6.79 -7.04 6.05
N ALA A 118 -6.83 -6.09 5.11
CA ALA A 118 -7.43 -6.29 3.80
C ALA A 118 -6.74 -7.42 3.02
N ALA A 119 -5.40 -7.50 3.08
CA ALA A 119 -4.63 -8.56 2.41
C ALA A 119 -4.92 -9.96 2.99
N LEU A 120 -5.33 -10.04 4.26
CA LEU A 120 -5.67 -11.30 4.93
C LEU A 120 -7.11 -11.75 4.68
N ILE A 121 -7.97 -10.96 4.03
CA ILE A 121 -9.38 -11.34 3.74
C ILE A 121 -9.49 -12.71 3.07
N PRO A 122 -8.69 -13.06 2.03
CA PRO A 122 -8.74 -14.38 1.42
C PRO A 122 -8.32 -15.53 2.36
N ILE A 123 -7.44 -15.25 3.32
CA ILE A 123 -7.03 -16.22 4.36
C ILE A 123 -8.10 -16.39 5.42
N ILE A 124 -8.78 -15.31 5.82
CA ILE A 124 -9.86 -15.38 6.81
C ILE A 124 -11.06 -16.15 6.24
N ASN A 125 -11.31 -15.99 4.93
CA ASN A 125 -12.44 -16.59 4.23
C ASN A 125 -11.99 -17.70 3.28
N ARG A 126 -11.15 -18.63 3.76
CA ARG A 126 -10.52 -19.67 2.92
C ARG A 126 -11.52 -20.43 2.05
N ASP A 127 -12.69 -20.77 2.58
CA ASP A 127 -13.68 -21.55 1.85
C ASP A 127 -14.21 -20.83 0.61
N LEU A 128 -14.24 -19.49 0.63
CA LEU A 128 -14.68 -18.66 -0.50
C LEU A 128 -13.57 -18.45 -1.54
N TYR A 129 -12.33 -18.26 -1.08
CA TYR A 129 -11.22 -17.82 -1.94
C TYR A 129 -10.24 -18.93 -2.34
N LEU A 130 -10.14 -20.02 -1.58
CA LEU A 130 -9.12 -21.07 -1.77
C LEU A 130 -9.70 -22.41 -2.25
N SER A 131 -10.96 -22.44 -2.70
CA SER A 131 -11.44 -23.53 -3.55
C SER A 131 -10.71 -23.48 -4.90
N ARG A 132 -10.32 -24.65 -5.43
CA ARG A 132 -9.39 -24.82 -6.57
C ARG A 132 -9.78 -24.05 -7.86
N ASP A 133 -10.99 -23.51 -7.95
CA ASP A 133 -11.51 -22.83 -9.12
C ASP A 133 -11.33 -21.29 -9.09
N ASN A 134 -11.08 -20.67 -7.93
CA ASN A 134 -11.21 -19.21 -7.76
C ASN A 134 -9.89 -18.40 -7.74
N LEU A 135 -8.71 -19.04 -7.73
CA LEU A 135 -7.41 -18.34 -7.71
C LEU A 135 -6.80 -18.08 -9.09
N ARG A 136 -7.47 -18.47 -10.18
CA ARG A 136 -7.03 -18.19 -11.55
C ARG A 136 -7.38 -16.75 -11.96
N VAL A 137 -6.75 -15.76 -11.34
CA VAL A 137 -6.68 -14.43 -11.95
C VAL A 137 -5.24 -13.92 -11.86
N SER A 138 -4.36 -14.43 -12.72
CA SER A 138 -3.29 -13.64 -13.34
C SER A 138 -2.51 -14.44 -14.41
N GLN A 139 -3.18 -15.09 -15.35
CA GLN A 139 -2.57 -15.30 -16.67
C GLN A 139 -3.65 -15.06 -17.72
N THR A 140 -3.54 -13.93 -18.43
CA THR A 140 -4.35 -13.53 -19.58
C THR A 140 -5.77 -13.06 -19.27
N THR A 141 -5.97 -11.75 -19.17
CA THR A 141 -6.63 -10.93 -20.21
C THR A 141 -6.66 -9.47 -19.78
N ASN A 142 -6.19 -8.59 -20.67
CA ASN A 142 -6.63 -7.20 -20.70
C ASN A 142 -8.16 -7.20 -20.78
N THR A 143 -8.83 -6.89 -19.67
CA THR A 143 -10.21 -6.45 -19.71
C THR A 143 -10.26 -5.11 -19.03
N ILE A 144 -10.32 -4.09 -19.86
CA ILE A 144 -10.77 -2.76 -19.49
C ILE A 144 -12.16 -2.96 -18.90
N VAL A 145 -12.30 -2.71 -17.60
CA VAL A 145 -13.61 -2.56 -16.97
C VAL A 145 -13.85 -1.06 -16.93
N ASN A 146 -14.95 -0.63 -17.56
CA ASN A 146 -15.36 0.77 -17.72
C ASN A 146 -15.46 1.52 -16.39
#